data_AF-A0A1W1WXW3-F1
#
_entry.id   AF-A0A1W1WXW3-F1
#
_cell.length_a   1.000
_cell.length_b   1.000
_cell.length_c   1.000
_cell.angle_alpha   90.00
_cell.angle_beta   90.00
_cell.angle_gamma   90.00
#
_symmetry.space_group_name_H-M   'P 1'
#
loop_
_entity.id
_entity.type
_entity.pdbx_description
1 polymer ?
#
loop_
_entity_poly.entity_id
_entity_poly.type
_entity_poly.pdbx_seq_one_letter_code
_entity_poly.pdbx_strand_id
1 'polypeptide(L)'
;MQALRKVTRTFPSARIPSQAGGLPVEVSLIAQLGHGAGDQVYQGVTARQRQHAEYVDELDEPSARLGATDFAKGDATALYSFSVGPNGHPFHRHAGHRMFTAISGSGGAQLRFSTASPTQIAADPQAFFDALRFINIPPDSLFTIRFGGETWHQFAPLAGNRLHPAFFALSCHTDELGGDLSPALRAQVLADAANIPALTELLPQSVLDLLQAEPLTRRQIPTTTLALDAPPGSLHALMCRSVRCGSGLVRGLLGRRRDAQGYLAAQRRELQVDELSDAPAGSLLPEQLAGQAIHHEDTFALVLADPALARLGAPALLSTLLDGFLENAPSGVSRLMAFRNLLVRPMGLRTSPLGCPVSSLLSNDRRCLFDQRFPVLAQQIAPDLQHAQVVLGADDKHLQFRSCVGVDVLDGGEVRFTLGTRVHCKNGFGRFYMAVIDRVHRGYITPTMLRQAVRHLLAVRAPATAELPEWDVVQPQMQH
;
A
#
# COMPACT_ATOMS: atom_id res chain seq x y z
N MET A 1 -35.96 17.70 -33.70
CA MET A 1 -35.51 16.30 -33.92
C MET A 1 -36.25 15.38 -32.96
N GLN A 2 -36.97 14.38 -33.44
CA GLN A 2 -37.50 13.31 -32.58
C GLN A 2 -36.33 12.40 -32.19
N ALA A 3 -36.04 12.31 -30.90
CA ALA A 3 -35.01 11.41 -30.40
C ALA A 3 -35.53 9.97 -30.46
N LEU A 4 -34.94 9.13 -31.32
CA LEU A 4 -35.19 7.70 -31.33
C LEU A 4 -34.69 7.10 -30.02
N ARG A 5 -35.60 6.52 -29.23
CA ARG A 5 -35.29 5.88 -27.95
C ARG A 5 -35.34 4.37 -28.13
N LYS A 6 -34.25 3.68 -27.79
CA LYS A 6 -34.20 2.21 -27.73
C LYS A 6 -34.03 1.80 -26.28
N VAL A 7 -34.96 0.99 -25.76
CA VAL A 7 -34.80 0.35 -24.46
C VAL A 7 -33.92 -0.88 -24.65
N THR A 8 -32.91 -1.04 -23.79
CA THR A 8 -32.01 -2.20 -23.76
C THR A 8 -32.13 -2.91 -22.42
N ARG A 9 -31.99 -4.24 -22.42
CA ARG A 9 -31.94 -5.08 -21.20
C ARG A 9 -30.52 -5.49 -20.82
N THR A 10 -29.52 -4.86 -21.45
CA THR A 10 -28.09 -5.05 -21.19
C THR A 10 -27.42 -3.67 -21.08
N PHE A 11 -26.09 -3.62 -20.98
CA PHE A 11 -25.30 -2.40 -20.93
C PHE A 11 -25.67 -1.45 -22.08
N PRO A 12 -26.17 -0.23 -21.80
CA PRO A 12 -26.34 0.80 -22.81
C PRO A 12 -24.99 1.11 -23.46
N SER A 13 -24.91 0.94 -24.78
CA SER A 13 -23.67 1.10 -25.52
C SER A 13 -23.85 1.91 -26.79
N ALA A 14 -22.76 2.55 -27.21
CA ALA A 14 -22.64 3.27 -28.46
C ALA A 14 -21.44 2.72 -29.23
N ARG A 15 -21.62 2.54 -30.54
CA ARG A 15 -20.56 2.13 -31.45
C ARG A 15 -20.49 3.12 -32.61
N ILE A 16 -19.36 3.78 -32.78
CA ILE A 16 -19.09 4.67 -33.91
C ILE A 16 -18.16 3.91 -34.87
N PRO A 17 -18.62 3.52 -36.07
CA PRO A 17 -17.77 2.87 -37.05
C PRO A 17 -16.70 3.83 -37.55
N SER A 18 -15.49 3.32 -37.84
CA SER A 18 -14.44 4.13 -38.44
C SER A 18 -14.76 4.44 -39.90
N GLN A 19 -14.74 5.72 -40.27
CA GLN A 19 -14.83 6.14 -41.68
C GLN A 19 -13.54 5.86 -42.47
N ALA A 20 -12.42 5.66 -41.78
CA ALA A 20 -11.11 5.39 -42.36
C ALA A 20 -10.73 3.88 -42.37
N GLY A 21 -11.67 2.99 -42.06
CA GLY A 21 -11.44 1.54 -42.06
C GLY A 21 -10.70 1.00 -40.82
N GLY A 22 -10.46 1.83 -39.81
CA GLY A 22 -9.87 1.43 -38.54
C GLY A 22 -10.85 0.77 -37.56
N LEU A 23 -10.38 0.54 -36.32
CA LEU A 23 -11.23 0.03 -35.24
C LEU A 23 -12.37 1.01 -34.91
N PRO A 24 -13.57 0.52 -34.57
CA PRO A 24 -14.67 1.38 -34.13
C PRO A 24 -14.35 2.00 -32.77
N VAL A 25 -15.00 3.13 -32.47
CA VAL A 25 -15.12 3.61 -31.10
C VAL A 25 -16.27 2.88 -30.44
N GLU A 26 -16.01 2.29 -29.27
CA GLU A 26 -16.98 1.55 -28.48
C GLU A 26 -17.03 2.12 -27.07
N VAL A 27 -18.24 2.49 -26.65
CA VAL A 27 -18.49 3.03 -25.32
C VAL A 27 -19.62 2.26 -24.69
N SER A 28 -19.42 1.74 -23.47
CA SER A 28 -20.44 0.99 -22.74
C SER A 28 -20.62 1.55 -21.33
N LEU A 29 -21.87 1.79 -20.95
CA LEU A 29 -22.25 2.21 -19.61
C LEU A 29 -22.45 0.98 -18.73
N ILE A 30 -21.69 0.88 -17.63
CA ILE A 30 -21.59 -0.34 -16.83
C ILE A 30 -22.44 -0.27 -15.58
N ALA A 31 -22.26 0.79 -14.78
CA ALA A 31 -22.94 0.91 -13.50
C ALA A 31 -23.20 2.37 -13.16
N GLN A 32 -24.27 2.58 -12.41
CA GLN A 32 -24.61 3.85 -11.81
C GLN A 32 -24.11 3.87 -10.36
N LEU A 33 -23.31 4.87 -10.01
CA LEU A 33 -22.81 5.08 -8.66
C LEU A 33 -23.81 5.90 -7.82
N GLY A 34 -23.53 5.97 -6.51
CA GLY A 34 -24.29 6.82 -5.60
C GLY A 34 -24.18 8.31 -5.97
N HIS A 35 -25.18 9.10 -5.56
CA HIS A 35 -25.25 10.53 -5.85
C HIS A 35 -24.00 11.29 -5.38
N GLY A 36 -23.36 12.03 -6.28
CA GLY A 36 -22.16 12.82 -6.01
C GLY A 36 -20.88 12.00 -5.81
N ALA A 37 -20.90 10.69 -6.10
CA ALA A 37 -19.72 9.84 -5.99
C ALA A 37 -18.66 10.20 -7.02
N GLY A 38 -19.04 10.65 -8.22
CA GLY A 38 -18.12 11.00 -9.30
C GLY A 38 -17.14 12.10 -8.89
N ASP A 39 -17.65 13.19 -8.32
CA ASP A 39 -16.80 14.30 -7.86
C ASP A 39 -15.92 13.87 -6.68
N GLN A 40 -16.45 13.06 -5.75
CA GLN A 40 -15.68 12.57 -4.62
C GLN A 40 -14.50 11.69 -5.07
N VAL A 41 -14.76 10.76 -5.99
CA VAL A 41 -13.72 9.88 -6.54
C VAL A 41 -12.67 10.71 -7.27
N TYR A 42 -13.09 11.64 -8.15
CA TYR A 42 -12.18 12.53 -8.85
C TYR A 42 -11.25 13.28 -7.87
N GLN A 43 -11.81 13.95 -6.85
CA GLN A 43 -10.99 14.71 -5.90
C GLN A 43 -10.03 13.81 -5.11
N GLY A 44 -10.48 12.64 -4.67
CA GLY A 44 -9.66 11.71 -3.92
C GLY A 44 -8.56 11.05 -4.75
N VAL A 45 -8.80 10.79 -6.04
CA VAL A 45 -7.79 10.22 -6.94
C VAL A 45 -6.80 11.27 -7.41
N THR A 46 -7.24 12.44 -7.86
CA THR A 46 -6.33 13.52 -8.28
C THR A 46 -5.39 13.94 -7.15
N ALA A 47 -5.86 13.94 -5.90
CA ALA A 47 -5.00 14.20 -4.75
C ALA A 47 -3.88 13.15 -4.58
N ARG A 48 -4.16 11.87 -4.86
CA ARG A 48 -3.14 10.80 -4.85
C ARG A 48 -2.23 10.85 -6.07
N GLN A 49 -2.78 11.15 -7.24
CA GLN A 49 -1.98 11.30 -8.47
C GLN A 49 -0.88 12.34 -8.29
N ARG A 50 -1.19 13.51 -7.71
CA ARG A 50 -0.21 14.58 -7.44
C ARG A 50 0.93 14.18 -6.50
N GLN A 51 0.73 13.15 -5.68
CA GLN A 51 1.75 12.61 -4.77
C GLN A 51 2.48 11.40 -5.36
N HIS A 52 2.10 10.96 -6.56
CA HIS A 52 2.70 9.80 -7.22
C HIS A 52 4.04 10.19 -7.84
N ALA A 53 5.06 9.33 -7.71
CA ALA A 53 6.41 9.60 -8.23
C ALA A 53 6.42 9.85 -9.74
N GLU A 54 5.58 9.13 -10.48
CA GLU A 54 5.45 9.23 -11.95
C GLU A 54 4.27 10.12 -12.38
N TYR A 55 4.01 11.21 -11.64
CA TYR A 55 2.96 12.18 -11.97
C TYR A 55 3.39 13.13 -13.09
N VAL A 56 2.51 13.35 -14.06
CA VAL A 56 2.69 14.30 -15.16
C VAL A 56 1.41 15.12 -15.32
N ASP A 57 1.53 16.45 -15.32
CA ASP A 57 0.42 17.40 -15.47
C ASP A 57 0.60 18.24 -16.73
N GLU A 58 0.19 17.65 -17.87
CA GLU A 58 0.32 18.28 -19.18
C GLU A 58 -0.96 18.06 -20.00
N LEU A 59 -1.19 18.94 -20.99
CA LEU A 59 -2.33 18.88 -21.92
C LEU A 59 -3.73 18.84 -21.26
N ASP A 60 -3.87 19.45 -20.09
CA ASP A 60 -5.11 19.40 -19.27
C ASP A 60 -5.56 17.97 -18.94
N GLU A 61 -4.61 17.01 -18.95
CA GLU A 61 -4.81 15.60 -18.67
C GLU A 61 -3.78 15.09 -17.64
N PRO A 62 -3.92 15.51 -16.36
CA PRO A 62 -3.05 15.03 -15.30
C PRO A 62 -3.13 13.51 -15.17
N SER A 63 -1.96 12.88 -15.20
CA SER A 63 -1.81 11.43 -15.24
C SER A 63 -0.73 10.95 -14.29
N ALA A 64 -0.81 9.68 -13.90
CA ALA A 64 0.26 8.98 -13.19
C ALA A 64 0.34 7.54 -13.68
N ARG A 65 1.55 7.09 -14.03
CA ARG A 65 1.83 5.71 -14.41
C ARG A 65 1.79 4.83 -13.16
N LEU A 66 0.87 3.87 -13.13
CA LEU A 66 0.66 2.95 -12.00
C LEU A 66 1.35 1.60 -12.22
N GLY A 67 1.61 1.24 -13.48
CA GLY A 67 2.34 0.05 -13.89
C GLY A 67 3.16 0.36 -15.13
N ALA A 68 4.46 0.09 -15.05
CA ALA A 68 5.42 0.30 -16.12
C ALA A 68 5.57 -0.97 -17.00
N THR A 69 6.17 -0.77 -18.17
CA THR A 69 6.51 -1.86 -19.08
C THR A 69 7.67 -2.71 -18.53
N ASP A 70 7.78 -3.97 -18.99
CA ASP A 70 8.94 -4.83 -18.75
C ASP A 70 9.32 -5.56 -20.05
N PHE A 71 9.92 -4.80 -20.97
CA PHE A 71 10.33 -5.33 -22.27
C PHE A 71 11.36 -6.46 -22.17
N ALA A 72 12.17 -6.50 -21.11
CA ALA A 72 13.12 -7.58 -20.87
C ALA A 72 12.41 -8.92 -20.63
N LYS A 73 11.20 -8.89 -20.08
CA LYS A 73 10.31 -10.06 -19.92
C LYS A 73 9.25 -10.20 -21.01
N GLY A 74 9.27 -9.33 -22.02
CA GLY A 74 8.29 -9.31 -23.11
C GLY A 74 6.94 -8.72 -22.74
N ASP A 75 6.87 -7.90 -21.68
CA ASP A 75 5.66 -7.17 -21.28
C ASP A 75 5.70 -5.73 -21.82
N ALA A 76 4.88 -5.45 -22.82
CA ALA A 76 4.72 -4.12 -23.41
C ALA A 76 3.51 -3.35 -22.84
N THR A 77 2.84 -3.90 -21.83
CA THR A 77 1.66 -3.29 -21.23
C THR A 77 2.04 -2.20 -20.24
N ALA A 78 1.20 -1.17 -20.15
CA ALA A 78 1.33 -0.13 -19.14
C ALA A 78 -0.06 0.27 -18.62
N LEU A 79 -0.09 0.72 -17.38
CA LEU A 79 -1.32 1.15 -16.71
C LEU A 79 -1.16 2.58 -16.22
N TYR A 80 -2.08 3.44 -16.64
CA TYR A 80 -2.10 4.84 -16.24
C TYR A 80 -3.41 5.17 -15.53
N SER A 81 -3.31 6.05 -14.55
CA SER A 81 -4.43 6.85 -14.09
C SER A 81 -4.41 8.18 -14.85
N PHE A 82 -5.56 8.69 -15.27
CA PHE A 82 -5.67 10.06 -15.80
C PHE A 82 -7.00 10.71 -15.41
N SER A 83 -7.02 12.03 -15.34
CA SER A 83 -8.17 12.80 -14.89
C SER A 83 -8.49 13.92 -15.87
N VAL A 84 -9.77 14.08 -16.23
CA VAL A 84 -10.24 15.16 -17.09
C VAL A 84 -11.04 16.17 -16.27
N GLY A 85 -10.47 17.36 -16.13
CA GLY A 85 -11.00 18.41 -15.27
C GLY A 85 -12.24 19.12 -15.81
N PRO A 86 -12.70 20.17 -15.11
CA PRO A 86 -13.90 20.93 -15.49
C PRO A 86 -13.77 21.75 -16.79
N ASN A 87 -12.56 21.87 -17.33
CA ASN A 87 -12.32 22.52 -18.61
C ASN A 87 -12.33 21.54 -19.80
N GLY A 88 -12.35 20.23 -19.53
CA GLY A 88 -12.01 19.22 -20.55
C GLY A 88 -10.51 19.26 -20.89
N HIS A 89 -10.15 18.63 -22.00
CA HIS A 89 -8.81 18.67 -22.59
C HIS A 89 -8.89 19.03 -24.09
N PRO A 90 -7.79 19.45 -24.75
CA PRO A 90 -7.80 19.73 -26.19
C PRO A 90 -8.02 18.45 -27.00
N PHE A 91 -8.55 18.59 -28.22
CA PHE A 91 -8.62 17.46 -29.15
C PHE A 91 -7.24 16.95 -29.49
N HIS A 92 -7.08 15.64 -29.41
CA HIS A 92 -5.83 14.97 -29.75
C HIS A 92 -6.05 13.53 -30.24
N ARG A 93 -4.98 12.91 -30.71
CA ARG A 93 -4.91 11.48 -31.07
C ARG A 93 -3.65 10.84 -30.49
N HIS A 94 -3.57 9.52 -30.54
CA HIS A 94 -2.38 8.75 -30.15
C HIS A 94 -1.99 7.75 -31.24
N ALA A 95 -0.76 7.25 -31.26
CA ALA A 95 -0.41 6.19 -32.22
C ALA A 95 -1.04 4.83 -31.85
N GLY A 96 -1.05 4.50 -30.55
CA GLY A 96 -1.55 3.24 -30.03
C GLY A 96 -3.06 3.26 -29.76
N HIS A 97 -3.70 2.08 -29.80
CA HIS A 97 -5.09 1.97 -29.39
C HIS A 97 -5.24 2.20 -27.88
N ARG A 98 -6.41 2.70 -27.48
CA ARG A 98 -6.70 3.04 -26.09
C ARG A 98 -7.90 2.25 -25.60
N MET A 99 -7.74 1.66 -24.42
CA MET A 99 -8.84 1.06 -23.67
C MET A 99 -8.78 1.54 -22.23
N PHE A 100 -9.89 2.09 -21.75
CA PHE A 100 -9.93 2.60 -20.38
C PHE A 100 -11.30 2.47 -19.75
N THR A 101 -11.29 2.40 -18.43
CA THR A 101 -12.49 2.42 -17.59
C THR A 101 -12.51 3.73 -16.82
N ALA A 102 -13.66 4.40 -16.82
CA ALA A 102 -13.79 5.74 -16.29
C ALA A 102 -15.03 5.91 -15.42
N ILE A 103 -14.95 6.87 -14.50
CA ILE A 103 -16.04 7.30 -13.63
C ILE A 103 -16.36 8.76 -13.95
N SER A 104 -17.56 9.02 -14.46
CA SER A 104 -18.00 10.38 -14.77
C SER A 104 -18.20 11.21 -13.51
N GLY A 105 -17.87 12.49 -13.60
CA GLY A 105 -18.19 13.47 -12.58
C GLY A 105 -19.70 13.59 -12.37
N SER A 106 -20.08 14.27 -11.30
CA SER A 106 -21.49 14.39 -10.87
C SER A 106 -22.31 15.34 -11.78
N GLY A 107 -21.66 15.98 -12.75
CA GLY A 107 -22.29 16.73 -13.84
C GLY A 107 -22.49 15.91 -15.13
N GLY A 108 -21.88 14.73 -15.23
CA GLY A 108 -21.79 13.92 -16.45
C GLY A 108 -20.66 14.35 -17.38
N ALA A 109 -20.39 13.55 -18.41
CA ALA A 109 -19.35 13.81 -19.41
C ALA A 109 -19.91 13.79 -20.83
N GLN A 110 -19.25 14.50 -21.73
CA GLN A 110 -19.45 14.40 -23.17
C GLN A 110 -18.15 13.92 -23.81
N LEU A 111 -18.24 12.81 -24.52
CA LEU A 111 -17.15 12.21 -25.27
C LEU A 111 -17.30 12.60 -26.73
N ARG A 112 -16.24 13.09 -27.34
CA ARG A 112 -16.26 13.58 -28.72
C ARG A 112 -15.21 12.80 -29.50
N PHE A 113 -15.62 12.22 -30.62
CA PHE A 113 -14.74 11.42 -31.47
C PHE A 113 -14.92 11.83 -32.93
N SER A 114 -13.81 12.04 -33.64
CA SER A 114 -13.78 12.09 -35.09
C SER A 114 -12.93 10.94 -35.61
N THR A 115 -13.51 10.14 -36.50
CA THR A 115 -12.85 8.95 -37.07
C THR A 115 -12.23 9.23 -38.45
N ALA A 116 -12.08 10.51 -38.83
CA ALA A 116 -11.40 10.90 -40.06
C ALA A 116 -9.88 10.67 -39.91
N SER A 117 -9.24 10.11 -40.95
CA SER A 117 -7.79 9.90 -40.92
C SER A 117 -7.02 11.20 -41.10
N PRO A 118 -5.74 11.26 -40.66
CA PRO A 118 -4.88 12.40 -40.94
C PRO A 118 -4.80 12.75 -42.43
N THR A 119 -4.76 11.75 -43.32
CA THR A 119 -4.75 11.95 -44.78
C THR A 119 -6.03 12.60 -45.29
N GLN A 120 -7.19 12.20 -44.77
CA GLN A 120 -8.49 12.80 -45.13
C GLN A 120 -8.55 14.26 -44.66
N ILE A 121 -8.12 14.54 -43.44
CA ILE A 121 -8.10 15.89 -42.86
C ILE A 121 -7.11 16.81 -43.60
N ALA A 122 -5.96 16.27 -44.03
CA ALA A 122 -4.99 17.02 -44.80
C ALA A 122 -5.52 17.40 -46.20
N ALA A 123 -6.31 16.52 -46.82
CA ALA A 123 -6.96 16.78 -48.11
C ALA A 123 -8.16 17.73 -47.99
N ASP A 124 -8.98 17.55 -46.95
CA ASP A 124 -10.14 18.38 -46.64
C ASP A 124 -10.34 18.48 -45.11
N PRO A 125 -10.01 19.64 -44.49
CA PRO A 125 -10.18 19.84 -43.05
C PRO A 125 -11.64 19.70 -42.58
N GLN A 126 -12.63 19.84 -43.47
CA GLN A 126 -14.05 19.66 -43.13
C GLN A 126 -14.38 18.20 -42.80
N ALA A 127 -13.63 17.23 -43.34
CA ALA A 127 -13.79 15.80 -43.08
C ALA A 127 -13.75 15.48 -41.57
N PHE A 128 -13.00 16.26 -40.79
CA PHE A 128 -12.98 16.14 -39.32
C PHE A 128 -14.39 16.29 -38.73
N PHE A 129 -15.15 17.30 -39.16
CA PHE A 129 -16.48 17.59 -38.62
C PHE A 129 -17.53 16.62 -39.16
N ASP A 130 -17.40 16.19 -40.41
CA ASP A 130 -18.33 15.25 -41.03
C ASP A 130 -18.25 13.87 -40.35
N ALA A 131 -17.07 13.50 -39.86
CA ALA A 131 -16.83 12.31 -39.06
C ALA A 131 -17.04 12.49 -37.55
N LEU A 132 -17.31 13.72 -37.08
CA LEU A 132 -17.45 14.01 -35.65
C LEU A 132 -18.77 13.47 -35.08
N ARG A 133 -18.68 12.75 -33.97
CA ARG A 133 -19.82 12.16 -33.25
C ARG A 133 -19.65 12.37 -31.75
N PHE A 134 -20.76 12.62 -31.05
CA PHE A 134 -20.77 12.78 -29.60
C PHE A 134 -21.45 11.62 -28.88
N ILE A 135 -20.95 11.28 -27.70
CA ILE A 135 -21.56 10.34 -26.77
C ILE A 135 -21.68 11.03 -25.41
N ASN A 136 -22.91 11.21 -24.94
CA ASN A 136 -23.17 11.77 -23.61
C ASN A 136 -23.23 10.65 -22.58
N ILE A 137 -22.45 10.81 -21.51
CA ILE A 137 -22.39 9.92 -20.36
C ILE A 137 -23.11 10.58 -19.18
N PRO A 138 -24.02 9.86 -18.50
CA PRO A 138 -24.74 10.41 -17.37
C PRO A 138 -23.80 10.68 -16.18
N PRO A 139 -24.20 11.54 -15.23
CA PRO A 139 -23.47 11.75 -13.99
C PRO A 139 -23.19 10.48 -13.20
N ASP A 140 -22.15 10.48 -12.36
CA ASP A 140 -21.86 9.43 -11.37
C ASP A 140 -21.90 8.02 -11.95
N SER A 141 -21.25 7.77 -13.08
CA SER A 141 -21.38 6.50 -13.79
C SER A 141 -20.04 5.88 -14.12
N LEU A 142 -19.95 4.56 -13.96
CA LEU A 142 -18.85 3.74 -14.45
C LEU A 142 -19.11 3.37 -15.91
N PHE A 143 -18.15 3.65 -16.79
CA PHE A 143 -18.23 3.33 -18.21
C PHE A 143 -16.87 2.87 -18.75
N THR A 144 -16.90 2.14 -19.85
CA THR A 144 -15.70 1.70 -20.57
C THR A 144 -15.65 2.33 -21.95
N ILE A 145 -14.43 2.56 -22.41
CA ILE A 145 -14.13 3.10 -23.74
C ILE A 145 -13.06 2.24 -24.40
N ARG A 146 -13.23 1.99 -25.70
CA ARG A 146 -12.22 1.42 -26.58
C ARG A 146 -12.21 2.14 -27.92
N PHE A 147 -11.05 2.58 -28.39
CA PHE A 147 -10.87 3.14 -29.74
C PHE A 147 -9.46 2.91 -30.28
N GLY A 148 -9.31 2.94 -31.60
CA GLY A 148 -7.99 2.85 -32.27
C GLY A 148 -7.22 4.17 -32.19
N GLY A 149 -5.88 4.10 -32.24
CA GLY A 149 -5.01 5.26 -31.99
C GLY A 149 -5.30 6.49 -32.85
N GLU A 150 -5.54 6.27 -34.14
CA GLU A 150 -5.81 7.35 -35.11
C GLU A 150 -7.14 8.10 -34.90
N THR A 151 -7.90 7.77 -33.85
CA THR A 151 -9.15 8.45 -33.54
C THR A 151 -8.87 9.78 -32.83
N TRP A 152 -9.21 10.88 -33.48
CA TRP A 152 -9.24 12.19 -32.85
C TRP A 152 -10.33 12.22 -31.79
N HIS A 153 -9.98 12.63 -30.57
CA HIS A 153 -10.94 12.65 -29.48
C HIS A 153 -10.74 13.83 -28.53
N GLN A 154 -11.84 14.19 -27.88
CA GLN A 154 -11.89 15.18 -26.81
C GLN A 154 -12.93 14.77 -25.77
N PHE A 155 -12.58 14.90 -24.50
CA PHE A 155 -13.47 14.70 -23.39
C PHE A 155 -13.71 16.02 -22.66
N ALA A 156 -14.98 16.30 -22.35
CA ALA A 156 -15.38 17.53 -21.68
C ALA A 156 -16.57 17.28 -20.74
N PRO A 157 -16.83 18.17 -19.77
CA PRO A 157 -18.04 18.09 -18.96
C PRO A 157 -19.31 18.20 -19.81
N LEU A 158 -20.34 17.45 -19.41
CA LEU A 158 -21.62 17.42 -20.14
C LEU A 158 -22.26 18.82 -20.17
N ALA A 159 -22.69 19.23 -21.37
CA ALA A 159 -23.31 20.54 -21.62
C ALA A 159 -22.44 21.74 -21.16
N GLY A 160 -21.11 21.57 -21.10
CA GLY A 160 -20.19 22.64 -20.69
C GLY A 160 -20.30 23.02 -19.21
N ASN A 161 -20.88 22.15 -18.37
CA ASN A 161 -21.00 22.41 -16.94
C ASN A 161 -19.64 22.32 -16.24
N ARG A 162 -18.95 23.46 -16.12
CA ARG A 162 -17.62 23.57 -15.50
C ARG A 162 -17.63 23.53 -13.97
N LEU A 163 -18.78 23.32 -13.34
CA LEU A 163 -18.85 23.12 -11.88
C LEU A 163 -18.36 21.73 -11.47
N HIS A 164 -18.38 20.78 -12.40
CA HIS A 164 -17.99 19.39 -12.17
C HIS A 164 -16.84 18.99 -13.11
N PRO A 165 -15.96 18.09 -12.68
CA PRO A 165 -15.01 17.45 -13.58
C PRO A 165 -15.75 16.60 -14.62
N ALA A 166 -15.10 16.32 -15.76
CA ALA A 166 -15.68 15.40 -16.75
C ALA A 166 -15.63 13.96 -16.20
N PHE A 167 -14.45 13.45 -15.88
CA PHE A 167 -14.27 12.13 -15.28
C PHE A 167 -12.84 11.90 -14.73
N PHE A 168 -12.69 10.80 -14.01
CA PHE A 168 -11.41 10.15 -13.75
C PHE A 168 -11.39 8.78 -14.46
N ALA A 169 -10.22 8.29 -14.90
CA ALA A 169 -10.09 7.04 -15.64
C ALA A 169 -8.80 6.26 -15.34
N LEU A 170 -8.89 4.93 -15.52
CA LEU A 170 -7.77 4.00 -15.58
C LEU A 170 -7.59 3.54 -17.03
N SER A 171 -6.48 3.94 -17.65
CA SER A 171 -6.11 3.59 -19.02
C SER A 171 -5.14 2.43 -19.04
N CYS A 172 -5.52 1.35 -19.72
CA CYS A 172 -4.63 0.25 -20.02
C CYS A 172 -4.10 0.43 -21.44
N HIS A 173 -2.79 0.58 -21.55
CA HIS A 173 -2.09 0.54 -22.82
C HIS A 173 -1.64 -0.91 -22.99
N THR A 174 -2.24 -1.59 -23.96
CA THR A 174 -1.96 -3.02 -24.18
C THR A 174 -0.60 -3.26 -24.84
N ASP A 175 -0.08 -2.25 -25.52
CA ASP A 175 1.20 -2.28 -26.22
C ASP A 175 1.68 -0.84 -26.43
N GLU A 176 2.66 -0.42 -25.62
CA GLU A 176 3.29 0.91 -25.76
C GLU A 176 4.12 1.06 -27.06
N LEU A 177 4.50 -0.06 -27.70
CA LEU A 177 5.15 -0.04 -29.02
C LEU A 177 4.14 -0.08 -30.17
N GLY A 178 2.85 -0.16 -29.87
CA GLY A 178 1.78 -0.29 -30.86
C GLY A 178 1.52 1.02 -31.60
N GLY A 179 1.31 0.92 -32.92
CA GLY A 179 0.99 2.05 -33.80
C GLY A 179 2.19 2.53 -34.62
N ASP A 180 2.02 3.66 -35.31
CA ASP A 180 3.07 4.27 -36.13
C ASP A 180 3.93 5.21 -35.29
N LEU A 181 4.96 4.67 -34.64
CA LEU A 181 5.89 5.42 -33.80
C LEU A 181 7.12 5.84 -34.61
N SER A 182 7.51 7.11 -34.47
CA SER A 182 8.79 7.57 -35.02
C SER A 182 9.96 6.80 -34.37
N PRO A 183 11.10 6.61 -35.07
CA PRO A 183 12.25 5.89 -34.51
C PRO A 183 12.75 6.48 -33.19
N ALA A 184 12.67 7.80 -33.02
CA ALA A 184 13.05 8.48 -31.79
C ALA A 184 12.09 8.19 -30.64
N LEU A 185 10.78 8.24 -30.90
CA LEU A 185 9.75 7.93 -29.90
C LEU A 185 9.78 6.46 -29.50
N ARG A 186 9.99 5.56 -30.46
CA ARG A 186 10.20 4.14 -30.20
C ARG A 186 11.39 3.87 -29.29
N ALA A 187 12.50 4.60 -29.46
CA ALA A 187 13.65 4.49 -28.58
C ALA A 187 13.35 4.99 -27.16
N GLN A 188 12.56 6.05 -27.00
CA GLN A 188 12.11 6.55 -25.70
C GLN A 188 11.20 5.54 -24.98
N VAL A 189 10.26 4.92 -25.71
CA VAL A 189 9.39 3.87 -25.17
C VAL A 189 10.22 2.68 -24.70
N LEU A 190 11.16 2.19 -25.52
CA LEU A 190 12.06 1.08 -25.14
C LEU A 190 12.96 1.39 -23.94
N ALA A 191 13.23 2.67 -23.69
CA ALA A 191 13.95 3.14 -22.52
C ALA A 191 13.04 3.38 -21.29
N ASP A 192 11.75 3.02 -21.38
CA ASP A 192 10.70 3.24 -20.38
C ASP A 192 10.52 4.72 -19.97
N ALA A 193 10.95 5.65 -20.83
CA ALA A 193 10.98 7.09 -20.59
C ALA A 193 9.80 7.85 -21.23
N ALA A 194 8.92 7.16 -21.98
CA ALA A 194 7.77 7.77 -22.63
C ALA A 194 6.60 7.99 -21.65
N ASN A 195 5.86 9.07 -21.85
CA ASN A 195 4.66 9.42 -21.10
C ASN A 195 3.49 9.76 -22.05
N ILE A 196 2.28 9.92 -21.52
CA ILE A 196 1.07 10.19 -22.34
C ILE A 196 1.25 11.41 -23.26
N PRO A 197 1.75 12.58 -22.79
CA PRO A 197 1.98 13.73 -23.67
C PRO A 197 2.90 13.45 -24.85
N ALA A 198 3.99 12.70 -24.65
CA ALA A 198 4.92 12.34 -25.73
C ALA A 198 4.27 11.48 -26.82
N LEU A 199 3.20 10.75 -26.49
CA LEU A 199 2.44 9.90 -27.40
C LEU A 199 1.20 10.60 -27.98
N THR A 200 1.08 11.92 -27.80
CA THR A 200 -0.13 12.69 -28.12
C THR A 200 0.12 13.71 -29.23
N GLU A 201 -0.73 13.69 -30.26
CA GLU A 201 -0.72 14.67 -31.34
C GLU A 201 -1.98 15.56 -31.29
N LEU A 202 -1.79 16.87 -31.34
CA LEU A 202 -2.87 17.86 -31.34
C LEU A 202 -3.44 18.09 -32.74
N LEU A 203 -4.65 18.66 -32.82
CA LEU A 203 -5.29 18.97 -34.10
C LEU A 203 -4.42 19.88 -34.99
N PRO A 204 -4.43 19.64 -36.32
CA PRO A 204 -3.81 20.55 -37.28
C PRO A 204 -4.43 21.95 -37.24
N GLN A 205 -3.61 22.98 -37.51
CA GLN A 205 -4.04 24.38 -37.49
C GLN A 205 -5.24 24.66 -38.41
N SER A 206 -5.30 24.01 -39.57
CA SER A 206 -6.41 24.14 -40.53
C SER A 206 -7.76 23.76 -39.93
N VAL A 207 -7.81 22.77 -39.02
CA VAL A 207 -9.04 22.39 -38.31
C VAL A 207 -9.31 23.34 -37.15
N LEU A 208 -8.27 23.79 -36.46
CA LEU A 208 -8.40 24.78 -35.38
C LEU A 208 -9.00 26.10 -35.89
N ASP A 209 -8.58 26.58 -37.06
CA ASP A 209 -9.12 27.79 -37.68
C ASP A 209 -10.62 27.64 -37.98
N LEU A 210 -11.05 26.47 -38.48
CA LEU A 210 -12.47 26.16 -38.70
C LEU A 210 -13.27 26.05 -37.40
N LEU A 211 -12.67 25.53 -36.33
CA LEU A 211 -13.27 25.49 -34.99
C LEU A 211 -13.45 26.89 -34.41
N GLN A 212 -12.52 27.81 -34.67
CA GLN A 212 -12.61 29.21 -34.24
C GLN A 212 -13.68 29.96 -35.02
N ALA A 213 -13.75 29.77 -36.34
CA ALA A 213 -14.76 30.39 -37.20
C ALA A 213 -16.18 29.91 -36.87
N GLU A 214 -16.36 28.60 -36.66
CA GLU A 214 -17.64 28.00 -36.30
C GLU A 214 -17.49 27.00 -35.13
N PRO A 215 -17.70 27.48 -33.89
CA PRO A 215 -17.63 26.64 -32.70
C PRO A 215 -18.58 25.45 -32.75
N LEU A 216 -18.20 24.34 -32.09
CA LEU A 216 -18.99 23.11 -32.03
C LEU A 216 -20.43 23.32 -31.52
N THR A 217 -20.68 24.35 -30.72
CA THR A 217 -22.02 24.69 -30.21
C THR A 217 -22.97 25.20 -31.29
N ARG A 218 -22.46 25.67 -32.42
CA ARG A 218 -23.25 26.12 -33.59
C ARG A 218 -23.49 25.00 -34.60
N ARG A 219 -22.77 23.88 -34.48
CA ARG A 219 -22.86 22.74 -35.39
C ARG A 219 -23.86 21.70 -34.87
N GLN A 220 -24.62 21.10 -35.79
CA GLN A 220 -25.51 19.97 -35.46
C GLN A 220 -24.72 18.67 -35.52
N ILE A 221 -24.15 18.25 -34.39
CA ILE A 221 -23.36 17.02 -34.30
C ILE A 221 -24.24 15.83 -33.88
N PRO A 222 -24.24 14.71 -34.63
CA PRO A 222 -24.97 13.52 -34.21
C PRO A 222 -24.50 13.05 -32.84
N THR A 223 -25.44 12.93 -31.91
CA THR A 223 -25.17 12.69 -30.49
C THR A 223 -25.98 11.50 -29.98
N THR A 224 -25.28 10.52 -29.41
CA THR A 224 -25.89 9.39 -28.69
C THR A 224 -25.86 9.67 -27.20
N THR A 225 -26.99 9.53 -26.49
CA THR A 225 -27.03 9.71 -25.03
C THR A 225 -27.29 8.37 -24.36
N LEU A 226 -26.36 7.94 -23.50
CA LEU A 226 -26.48 6.72 -22.71
C LEU A 226 -27.15 7.05 -21.35
N ALA A 227 -27.91 6.11 -20.81
CA ALA A 227 -28.53 6.22 -19.49
C ALA A 227 -28.88 4.84 -18.92
N LEU A 228 -28.84 4.70 -17.59
CA LEU A 228 -29.25 3.50 -16.85
C LEU A 228 -30.61 3.69 -16.17
N ASP A 229 -30.67 4.57 -15.17
CA ASP A 229 -31.82 4.69 -14.25
C ASP A 229 -33.09 5.28 -14.89
N ALA A 230 -32.91 6.20 -15.85
CA ALA A 230 -34.01 6.99 -16.39
C ALA A 230 -33.80 7.31 -17.87
N PRO A 231 -34.86 7.28 -18.70
CA PRO A 231 -34.75 7.63 -20.11
C PRO A 231 -34.21 9.06 -20.32
N PRO A 232 -33.31 9.27 -21.30
CA PRO A 232 -32.79 10.60 -21.61
C PRO A 232 -33.92 11.61 -21.92
N GLY A 233 -33.85 12.77 -21.27
CA GLY A 233 -34.84 13.83 -21.41
C GLY A 233 -36.15 13.60 -20.65
N SER A 234 -36.23 12.60 -19.77
CA SER A 234 -37.36 12.44 -18.84
C SER A 234 -37.25 13.38 -17.63
N LEU A 235 -38.38 13.69 -16.99
CA LEU A 235 -38.41 14.45 -15.73
C LEU A 235 -37.63 13.73 -14.62
N HIS A 236 -37.73 12.40 -14.55
CA HIS A 236 -36.97 11.59 -13.62
C HIS A 236 -35.46 11.78 -13.81
N ALA A 237 -34.97 11.71 -15.06
CA ALA A 237 -33.56 11.94 -15.36
C ALA A 237 -33.11 13.37 -14.96
N LEU A 238 -33.96 14.37 -15.15
CA LEU A 238 -33.67 15.75 -14.77
C LEU A 238 -33.54 15.90 -13.24
N MET A 239 -34.48 15.32 -12.48
CA MET A 239 -34.44 15.34 -11.02
C MET A 239 -33.21 14.62 -10.47
N CYS A 240 -32.92 13.41 -10.95
CA CYS A 240 -31.72 12.67 -10.58
C CYS A 240 -30.46 13.48 -10.88
N ARG A 241 -30.37 14.08 -12.07
CA ARG A 241 -29.24 14.94 -12.43
C ARG A 241 -29.05 16.10 -11.44
N SER A 242 -30.12 16.81 -11.09
CA SER A 242 -30.02 17.92 -10.13
C SER A 242 -29.53 17.46 -8.75
N VAL A 243 -30.03 16.33 -8.24
CA VAL A 243 -29.58 15.76 -6.96
C VAL A 243 -28.12 15.32 -7.03
N ARG A 244 -27.70 14.66 -8.12
CA ARG A 244 -26.31 14.24 -8.36
C ARG A 244 -25.37 15.44 -8.40
N CYS A 245 -25.69 16.48 -9.16
CA CYS A 245 -24.90 17.71 -9.21
C CYS A 245 -24.77 18.35 -7.82
N GLY A 246 -25.88 18.56 -7.11
CA GLY A 246 -25.86 19.19 -5.78
C GLY A 246 -25.05 18.38 -4.76
N SER A 247 -25.27 17.06 -4.70
CA SER A 247 -24.50 16.16 -3.85
C SER A 247 -23.02 16.11 -4.24
N GLY A 248 -22.71 16.21 -5.54
CA GLY A 248 -21.35 16.21 -6.07
C GLY A 248 -20.53 17.39 -5.56
N LEU A 249 -21.09 18.59 -5.58
CA LEU A 249 -20.41 19.78 -5.04
C LEU A 249 -20.04 19.62 -3.57
N VAL A 250 -20.97 19.12 -2.75
CA VAL A 250 -20.76 18.89 -1.32
C VAL A 250 -19.71 17.80 -1.09
N ARG A 251 -19.88 16.63 -1.72
CA ARG A 251 -18.97 15.48 -1.53
C ARG A 251 -17.59 15.75 -2.11
N GLY A 252 -17.49 16.48 -3.22
CA GLY A 252 -16.24 16.95 -3.80
C GLY A 252 -15.49 17.90 -2.86
N LEU A 253 -16.18 18.87 -2.25
CA LEU A 253 -15.58 19.77 -1.27
C LEU A 253 -15.07 19.01 -0.03
N LEU A 254 -15.87 18.08 0.50
CA LEU A 254 -15.45 17.21 1.61
C LEU A 254 -14.27 16.32 1.22
N GLY A 255 -14.24 15.81 -0.01
CA GLY A 255 -13.15 15.02 -0.56
C GLY A 255 -11.84 15.79 -0.63
N ARG A 256 -11.87 17.07 -1.00
CA ARG A 256 -10.67 17.95 -0.99
C ARG A 256 -10.09 18.19 0.40
N ARG A 257 -10.93 18.20 1.43
CA ARG A 257 -10.52 18.46 2.81
C ARG A 257 -10.02 17.22 3.54
N ARG A 258 -10.36 16.02 3.06
CA ARG A 258 -9.85 14.78 3.62
C ARG A 258 -8.48 14.52 3.01
N ASP A 259 -7.47 14.32 3.86
CA ASP A 259 -6.18 13.85 3.39
C ASP A 259 -6.36 12.55 2.60
N ALA A 260 -5.69 12.47 1.45
CA ALA A 260 -5.76 11.34 0.55
C ALA A 260 -4.90 10.16 1.05
N GLN A 261 -5.09 9.78 2.31
CA GLN A 261 -4.31 8.75 2.97
C GLN A 261 -4.60 7.37 2.35
N GLY A 262 -3.58 6.52 2.37
CA GLY A 262 -3.64 5.10 2.08
C GLY A 262 -2.86 4.36 3.18
N TYR A 263 -3.15 3.08 3.35
CA TYR A 263 -2.48 2.24 4.34
C TYR A 263 -1.84 1.05 3.64
N LEU A 264 -0.58 0.77 3.97
CA LEU A 264 0.12 -0.44 3.55
C LEU A 264 0.38 -1.29 4.81
N ALA A 265 0.03 -2.57 4.76
CA ALA A 265 0.29 -3.52 5.84
C ALA A 265 0.96 -4.75 5.26
N ALA A 266 2.18 -5.06 5.71
CA ALA A 266 2.89 -6.27 5.34
C ALA A 266 2.89 -7.23 6.54
N GLN A 267 2.37 -8.44 6.34
CA GLN A 267 2.41 -9.50 7.35
C GLN A 267 3.62 -10.40 7.06
N ARG A 268 4.67 -10.31 7.88
CA ARG A 268 5.77 -11.28 7.83
C ARG A 268 5.35 -12.57 8.54
N ARG A 269 5.84 -13.73 8.06
CA ARG A 269 5.61 -15.05 8.68
C ARG A 269 5.92 -14.96 10.17
N GLU A 270 4.96 -15.38 10.99
CA GLU A 270 5.10 -15.29 12.43
C GLU A 270 6.20 -16.24 12.90
N LEU A 271 7.13 -15.72 13.71
CA LEU A 271 8.17 -16.51 14.34
C LEU A 271 7.54 -17.36 15.44
N GLN A 272 7.46 -18.66 15.18
CA GLN A 272 6.92 -19.64 16.12
C GLN A 272 7.89 -19.78 17.31
N VAL A 273 7.34 -19.72 18.52
CA VAL A 273 8.08 -19.94 19.76
C VAL A 273 7.39 -21.08 20.48
N ASP A 274 8.11 -22.17 20.65
CA ASP A 274 7.57 -23.40 21.25
C ASP A 274 8.05 -23.52 22.69
N GLU A 275 7.16 -24.00 23.55
CA GLU A 275 7.52 -24.35 24.92
C GLU A 275 8.19 -25.72 24.95
N LEU A 276 9.33 -25.82 25.64
CA LEU A 276 10.01 -27.08 25.91
C LEU A 276 9.51 -27.67 27.23
N SER A 277 9.46 -29.01 27.31
CA SER A 277 9.14 -29.71 28.55
C SER A 277 10.21 -29.46 29.62
N ASP A 278 11.46 -29.36 29.20
CA ASP A 278 12.65 -29.23 30.04
C ASP A 278 13.66 -28.27 29.40
N ALA A 279 14.56 -27.73 30.22
CA ALA A 279 15.69 -26.96 29.72
C ALA A 279 16.58 -27.82 28.81
N PRO A 280 17.18 -27.26 27.73
CA PRO A 280 18.08 -28.00 26.86
C PRO A 280 19.22 -28.69 27.62
N ALA A 281 19.69 -29.82 27.10
CA ALA A 281 20.83 -30.53 27.65
C ALA A 281 22.05 -29.59 27.72
N GLY A 282 22.70 -29.51 28.88
CA GLY A 282 23.83 -28.61 29.11
C GLY A 282 23.44 -27.16 29.42
N SER A 283 22.15 -26.84 29.59
CA SER A 283 21.73 -25.51 30.05
C SER A 283 22.31 -25.19 31.43
N LEU A 284 22.69 -23.93 31.68
CA LEU A 284 23.05 -23.46 33.02
C LEU A 284 21.85 -23.33 33.97
N LEU A 285 20.62 -23.33 33.44
CA LEU A 285 19.40 -23.08 34.22
C LEU A 285 19.14 -24.11 35.33
N PRO A 286 19.32 -25.44 35.12
CA PRO A 286 19.03 -26.45 36.11
C PRO A 286 19.84 -26.35 37.41
N GLU A 287 21.05 -25.79 37.33
CA GLU A 287 21.95 -25.59 38.48
C GLU A 287 21.57 -24.33 39.28
N GLN A 288 20.81 -23.42 38.69
CA GLN A 288 20.41 -22.20 39.35
C GLN A 288 19.36 -22.46 40.43
N LEU A 289 19.56 -21.85 41.60
CA LEU A 289 18.75 -22.05 42.80
C LEU A 289 18.76 -23.50 43.31
N ALA A 290 19.83 -24.25 43.04
CA ALA A 290 20.02 -25.60 43.55
C ALA A 290 19.87 -25.64 45.08
N GLY A 291 19.12 -26.63 45.57
CA GLY A 291 18.80 -26.78 47.00
C GLY A 291 17.64 -25.92 47.50
N GLN A 292 17.00 -25.12 46.64
CA GLN A 292 15.78 -24.37 46.97
C GLN A 292 14.54 -24.98 46.33
N ALA A 293 13.36 -24.70 46.89
CA ALA A 293 12.09 -25.11 46.30
C ALA A 293 11.76 -24.25 45.06
N ILE A 294 11.66 -24.86 43.89
CA ILE A 294 11.27 -24.18 42.65
C ILE A 294 9.74 -24.09 42.59
N HIS A 295 9.22 -22.89 42.38
CA HIS A 295 7.78 -22.60 42.35
C HIS A 295 7.29 -22.23 40.94
N HIS A 296 8.21 -21.92 40.02
CA HIS A 296 7.94 -21.65 38.62
C HIS A 296 9.13 -22.10 37.79
N GLU A 297 8.86 -22.79 36.69
CA GLU A 297 9.86 -23.14 35.68
C GLU A 297 9.21 -23.15 34.30
N ASP A 298 9.81 -22.42 33.36
CA ASP A 298 9.45 -22.45 31.95
C ASP A 298 10.70 -22.38 31.08
N THR A 299 10.63 -22.92 29.86
CA THR A 299 11.67 -22.77 28.85
C THR A 299 11.04 -22.75 27.47
N PHE A 300 11.43 -21.75 26.68
CA PHE A 300 10.93 -21.57 25.32
C PHE A 300 12.09 -21.59 24.34
N ALA A 301 11.81 -22.11 23.15
CA ALA A 301 12.75 -22.15 22.03
C ALA A 301 12.15 -21.56 20.76
N LEU A 302 13.01 -20.95 19.96
CA LEU A 302 12.71 -20.51 18.60
C LEU A 302 13.84 -21.01 17.71
N VAL A 303 13.49 -21.76 16.65
CA VAL A 303 14.46 -22.30 15.69
C VAL A 303 14.34 -21.55 14.36
N LEU A 304 15.47 -21.13 13.81
CA LEU A 304 15.58 -20.52 12.49
C LEU A 304 16.51 -21.35 11.60
N ALA A 305 16.05 -21.70 10.41
CA ALA A 305 16.90 -22.23 9.36
C ALA A 305 17.51 -21.06 8.57
N ASP A 306 18.70 -20.62 8.96
CA ASP A 306 19.44 -19.55 8.29
C ASP A 306 20.96 -19.82 8.33
N PRO A 307 21.52 -20.40 7.25
CA PRO A 307 22.95 -20.72 7.18
C PRO A 307 23.86 -19.48 7.19
N ALA A 308 23.35 -18.29 6.86
CA ALA A 308 24.12 -17.05 7.00
C ALA A 308 24.22 -16.64 8.47
N LEU A 309 23.13 -16.80 9.21
CA LEU A 309 23.08 -16.55 10.64
C LEU A 309 23.97 -17.54 11.41
N ALA A 310 23.88 -18.84 11.09
CA ALA A 310 24.68 -19.89 11.71
C ALA A 310 26.20 -19.62 11.64
N ARG A 311 26.68 -19.05 10.52
CA ARG A 311 28.10 -18.73 10.30
C ARG A 311 28.66 -17.64 11.23
N LEU A 312 27.80 -16.86 11.89
CA LEU A 312 28.23 -15.81 12.83
C LEU A 312 28.72 -16.39 14.17
N GLY A 313 28.32 -17.62 14.49
CA GLY A 313 28.63 -18.27 15.77
C GLY A 313 27.74 -17.81 16.92
N ALA A 314 27.54 -18.71 17.90
CA ALA A 314 26.61 -18.51 19.00
C ALA A 314 26.90 -17.27 19.87
N PRO A 315 28.16 -16.89 20.20
CA PRO A 315 28.41 -15.72 21.05
C PRO A 315 27.97 -14.38 20.43
N ALA A 316 28.23 -14.19 19.13
CA ALA A 316 27.85 -12.97 18.42
C ALA A 316 26.32 -12.86 18.27
N LEU A 317 25.65 -13.99 18.03
CA LEU A 317 24.20 -14.07 18.00
C LEU A 317 23.59 -13.81 19.37
N LEU A 318 24.17 -14.36 20.44
CA LEU A 318 23.73 -14.11 21.80
C LEU A 318 23.86 -12.64 22.19
N SER A 319 24.97 -11.98 21.85
CA SER A 319 25.15 -10.53 22.08
C SER A 319 24.05 -9.72 21.39
N THR A 320 23.77 -10.01 20.10
CA THR A 320 22.72 -9.33 19.33
C THR A 320 21.31 -9.63 19.88
N LEU A 321 21.08 -10.84 20.38
CA LEU A 321 19.82 -11.23 21.02
C LEU A 321 19.60 -10.46 22.33
N LEU A 322 20.65 -10.27 23.14
CA LEU A 322 20.60 -9.46 24.36
C LEU A 322 20.28 -7.99 24.06
N ASP A 323 20.83 -7.43 22.98
CA ASP A 323 20.43 -6.11 22.48
C ASP A 323 18.93 -6.08 22.13
N GLY A 324 18.43 -7.11 21.45
CA GLY A 324 17.02 -7.23 21.12
C GLY A 324 16.08 -7.21 22.32
N PHE A 325 16.48 -7.78 23.47
CA PHE A 325 15.70 -7.70 24.70
C PHE A 325 15.64 -6.28 25.30
N LEU A 326 16.66 -5.46 25.07
CA LEU A 326 16.74 -4.08 25.54
C LEU A 326 16.02 -3.11 24.59
N GLU A 327 16.31 -3.22 23.30
CA GLU A 327 15.92 -2.24 22.29
C GLU A 327 14.55 -2.51 21.66
N ASN A 328 14.09 -3.77 21.66
CA ASN A 328 12.83 -4.18 21.05
C ASN A 328 11.87 -4.84 22.05
N ALA A 329 11.80 -4.29 23.26
CA ALA A 329 10.85 -4.77 24.28
C ALA A 329 9.39 -4.64 23.79
N PRO A 330 8.58 -5.72 23.84
CA PRO A 330 7.21 -5.68 23.33
C PRO A 330 6.35 -4.67 24.11
N SER A 331 5.66 -3.78 23.41
CA SER A 331 4.87 -2.70 24.03
C SER A 331 3.81 -3.20 25.02
N GLY A 332 3.18 -4.34 24.75
CA GLY A 332 2.24 -4.97 25.68
C GLY A 332 2.89 -5.48 26.97
N VAL A 333 4.11 -6.03 26.89
CA VAL A 333 4.91 -6.43 28.07
C VAL A 333 5.33 -5.19 28.86
N SER A 334 5.78 -4.13 28.19
CA SER A 334 6.16 -2.87 28.84
C SER A 334 4.98 -2.24 29.60
N ARG A 335 3.76 -2.29 29.05
CA ARG A 335 2.54 -1.83 29.75
C ARG A 335 2.21 -2.68 30.98
N LEU A 336 2.34 -4.01 30.88
CA LEU A 336 2.16 -4.92 32.03
C LEU A 336 3.19 -4.62 33.13
N MET A 337 4.45 -4.34 32.76
CA MET A 337 5.48 -3.97 33.72
C MET A 337 5.21 -2.62 34.37
N ALA A 338 4.74 -1.63 33.62
CA ALA A 338 4.34 -0.34 34.19
C ALA A 338 3.20 -0.50 35.22
N PHE A 339 2.19 -1.32 34.89
CA PHE A 339 1.09 -1.64 35.81
C PHE A 339 1.57 -2.39 37.07
N ARG A 340 2.41 -3.42 36.91
CA ARG A 340 3.05 -4.11 38.04
C ARG A 340 3.79 -3.12 38.93
N ASN A 341 4.66 -2.30 38.35
CA ASN A 341 5.47 -1.33 39.08
C ASN A 341 4.61 -0.36 39.88
N LEU A 342 3.47 0.08 39.33
CA LEU A 342 2.51 0.92 40.04
C LEU A 342 1.93 0.23 41.29
N LEU A 343 1.54 -1.04 41.17
CA LEU A 343 0.94 -1.81 42.27
C LEU A 343 1.94 -2.14 43.38
N VAL A 344 3.19 -2.44 43.02
CA VAL A 344 4.20 -2.91 43.98
C VAL A 344 5.04 -1.80 44.60
N ARG A 345 4.99 -0.57 44.06
CA ARG A 345 5.74 0.60 44.56
C ARG A 345 5.48 0.92 46.05
N PRO A 346 4.24 0.90 46.57
CA PRO A 346 3.97 1.12 48.00
C PRO A 346 4.57 0.04 48.91
N MET A 347 4.81 -1.16 48.38
CA MET A 347 5.36 -2.30 49.12
C MET A 347 6.90 -2.32 49.14
N GLY A 348 7.55 -1.33 48.50
CA GLY A 348 9.01 -1.19 48.45
C GLY A 348 9.70 -2.37 47.74
N LEU A 349 9.06 -2.90 46.70
CA LEU A 349 9.59 -3.94 45.81
C LEU A 349 10.36 -3.32 44.64
N ARG A 350 11.25 -4.09 44.01
CA ARG A 350 12.11 -3.59 42.94
C ARG A 350 11.29 -3.31 41.67
N THR A 351 11.39 -2.08 41.17
CA THR A 351 10.76 -1.65 39.90
C THR A 351 11.81 -1.57 38.79
N SER A 352 11.49 -2.09 37.60
CA SER A 352 12.33 -2.00 36.41
C SER A 352 11.43 -1.85 35.18
N PRO A 353 11.84 -1.06 34.15
CA PRO A 353 11.08 -0.94 32.90
C PRO A 353 11.08 -2.26 32.11
N LEU A 354 12.13 -3.09 32.28
CA LEU A 354 12.14 -4.48 31.84
C LEU A 354 11.69 -5.40 32.99
N GLY A 355 10.81 -6.35 32.70
CA GLY A 355 10.38 -7.38 33.64
C GLY A 355 11.34 -8.55 33.75
N CYS A 356 11.03 -9.50 34.64
CA CYS A 356 11.50 -10.87 34.45
C CYS A 356 11.02 -11.35 33.06
N PRO A 357 11.85 -12.07 32.29
CA PRO A 357 13.07 -12.76 32.72
C PRO A 357 14.40 -12.00 32.54
N VAL A 358 14.44 -10.80 31.94
CA VAL A 358 15.69 -10.13 31.52
C VAL A 358 16.04 -8.84 32.28
N SER A 359 15.31 -8.52 33.37
CA SER A 359 15.48 -7.24 34.08
C SER A 359 16.88 -7.00 34.67
N SER A 360 17.72 -8.02 34.79
CA SER A 360 19.10 -7.85 35.27
C SER A 360 20.02 -7.17 34.26
N LEU A 361 19.67 -7.14 32.97
CA LEU A 361 20.44 -6.45 31.93
C LEU A 361 20.56 -4.94 32.18
N LEU A 362 19.61 -4.34 32.91
CA LEU A 362 19.64 -2.92 33.31
C LEU A 362 20.30 -2.70 34.68
N SER A 363 20.94 -3.70 35.27
CA SER A 363 21.62 -3.54 36.55
C SER A 363 22.96 -2.84 36.40
N ASN A 364 23.35 -2.04 37.40
CA ASN A 364 24.67 -1.40 37.45
C ASN A 364 25.78 -2.35 37.96
N ASP A 365 25.48 -3.64 38.14
CA ASP A 365 26.44 -4.61 38.66
C ASP A 365 27.39 -5.08 37.56
N ARG A 366 28.62 -4.57 37.58
CA ARG A 366 29.63 -4.83 36.54
C ARG A 366 30.65 -5.91 36.93
N ARG A 367 30.35 -6.75 37.94
CA ARG A 367 31.29 -7.79 38.41
C ARG A 367 31.57 -8.87 37.37
N CYS A 368 30.56 -9.21 36.56
CA CYS A 368 30.70 -10.16 35.45
C CYS A 368 29.92 -9.61 34.25
N LEU A 369 30.60 -9.48 33.12
CA LEU A 369 30.05 -8.93 31.88
C LEU A 369 30.20 -9.96 30.76
N PHE A 370 29.09 -10.24 30.07
CA PHE A 370 29.13 -10.91 28.76
C PHE A 370 29.40 -9.86 27.69
N ASP A 371 30.29 -10.17 26.75
CA ASP A 371 30.71 -9.27 25.66
C ASP A 371 31.15 -7.87 26.15
N GLN A 372 31.70 -7.78 27.37
CA GLN A 372 32.09 -6.53 28.05
C GLN A 372 30.95 -5.49 28.24
N ARG A 373 29.71 -5.88 27.95
CA ARG A 373 28.55 -4.97 27.86
C ARG A 373 27.46 -5.36 28.84
N PHE A 374 27.08 -6.63 28.86
CA PHE A 374 25.86 -7.09 29.53
C PHE A 374 26.16 -7.67 30.93
N PRO A 375 25.55 -7.16 32.00
CA PRO A 375 25.71 -7.72 33.34
C PRO A 375 25.04 -9.08 33.47
N VAL A 376 25.83 -10.11 33.76
CA VAL A 376 25.38 -11.51 33.86
C VAL A 376 25.84 -12.14 35.18
N LEU A 377 25.13 -13.15 35.66
CA LEU A 377 25.50 -13.91 36.85
C LEU A 377 26.48 -15.03 36.52
N ALA A 378 26.31 -15.65 35.36
CA ALA A 378 27.18 -16.67 34.81
C ALA A 378 27.12 -16.64 33.28
N GLN A 379 28.13 -17.17 32.63
CA GLN A 379 28.20 -17.32 31.18
C GLN A 379 28.97 -18.58 30.83
N GLN A 380 28.60 -19.23 29.73
CA GLN A 380 29.32 -20.36 29.17
C GLN A 380 29.36 -20.21 27.65
N ILE A 381 30.55 -20.35 27.09
CA ILE A 381 30.79 -20.35 25.64
C ILE A 381 31.56 -21.62 25.33
N ALA A 382 31.05 -22.44 24.40
CA ALA A 382 31.75 -23.62 23.94
C ALA A 382 32.96 -23.24 23.06
N PRO A 383 34.08 -23.99 23.12
CA PRO A 383 35.29 -23.68 22.35
C PRO A 383 35.09 -23.67 20.82
N ASP A 384 34.10 -24.41 20.33
CA ASP A 384 33.72 -24.48 18.90
C ASP A 384 32.83 -23.31 18.45
N LEU A 385 32.46 -22.42 19.38
CA LEU A 385 31.57 -21.28 19.17
C LEU A 385 30.16 -21.68 18.68
N GLN A 386 29.78 -22.95 18.78
CA GLN A 386 28.45 -23.45 18.39
C GLN A 386 27.43 -23.29 19.52
N HIS A 387 27.89 -23.09 20.75
CA HIS A 387 27.03 -22.91 21.91
C HIS A 387 27.46 -21.73 22.76
N ALA A 388 26.50 -20.88 23.14
CA ALA A 388 26.71 -19.79 24.08
C ALA A 388 25.46 -19.58 24.93
N GLN A 389 25.64 -19.37 26.23
CA GLN A 389 24.55 -19.07 27.14
C GLN A 389 24.97 -18.15 28.28
N VAL A 390 24.00 -17.37 28.78
CA VAL A 390 24.18 -16.48 29.92
C VAL A 390 23.06 -16.66 30.93
N VAL A 391 23.42 -16.53 32.21
CA VAL A 391 22.46 -16.49 33.31
C VAL A 391 22.21 -15.06 33.72
N LEU A 392 20.94 -14.68 33.66
CA LEU A 392 20.37 -13.44 34.12
C LEU A 392 19.61 -13.69 35.43
N GLY A 393 19.39 -12.66 36.23
CA GLY A 393 18.63 -12.84 37.47
C GLY A 393 18.69 -11.66 38.41
N ALA A 394 17.69 -11.57 39.26
CA ALA A 394 17.73 -10.66 40.39
C ALA A 394 17.00 -11.26 41.59
N ASP A 395 17.42 -10.79 42.77
CA ASP A 395 16.82 -11.14 44.04
C ASP A 395 15.96 -9.97 44.53
N ASP A 396 14.75 -10.29 45.00
CA ASP A 396 13.84 -9.34 45.64
C ASP A 396 13.40 -9.91 47.02
N LYS A 397 12.61 -9.14 47.77
CA LYS A 397 12.08 -9.52 49.09
C LYS A 397 11.14 -10.72 49.03
N HIS A 398 10.41 -10.88 47.93
CA HIS A 398 9.34 -11.87 47.78
C HIS A 398 9.74 -13.10 46.97
N LEU A 399 10.69 -12.97 46.05
CA LEU A 399 11.18 -14.07 45.21
C LEU A 399 12.61 -13.85 44.75
N GLN A 400 13.27 -14.92 44.31
CA GLN A 400 14.49 -14.91 43.52
C GLN A 400 14.15 -15.50 42.17
N PHE A 401 14.55 -14.85 41.08
CA PHE A 401 14.43 -15.42 39.75
C PHE A 401 15.80 -15.54 39.09
N ARG A 402 15.94 -16.59 38.28
CA ARG A 402 17.09 -16.84 37.43
C ARG A 402 16.57 -17.18 36.06
N SER A 403 17.20 -16.64 35.03
CA SER A 403 16.82 -16.88 33.65
C SER A 403 18.06 -17.27 32.87
N CYS A 404 17.94 -18.22 31.95
CA CYS A 404 19.02 -18.60 31.06
C CYS A 404 18.62 -18.21 29.64
N VAL A 405 19.50 -17.47 28.97
CA VAL A 405 19.38 -17.13 27.55
C VAL A 405 20.47 -17.90 26.83
N GLY A 406 20.08 -18.74 25.87
CA GLY A 406 21.01 -19.61 25.14
C GLY A 406 20.87 -19.48 23.63
N VAL A 407 21.98 -19.71 22.93
CA VAL A 407 22.05 -19.87 21.48
C VAL A 407 22.81 -21.15 21.16
N ASP A 408 22.18 -22.04 20.42
CA ASP A 408 22.81 -23.21 19.80
C ASP A 408 22.81 -23.01 18.28
N VAL A 409 23.97 -23.16 17.65
CA VAL A 409 24.08 -23.35 16.22
C VAL A 409 24.13 -24.86 15.97
N LEU A 410 23.18 -25.36 15.18
CA LEU A 410 22.94 -26.78 14.96
C LEU A 410 23.52 -27.24 13.63
N ASP A 411 23.82 -28.54 13.55
CA ASP A 411 24.20 -29.20 12.32
C ASP A 411 23.10 -29.02 11.25
N GLY A 412 23.47 -28.50 10.08
CA GLY A 412 22.53 -28.16 9.00
C GLY A 412 22.23 -26.67 8.83
N GLY A 413 22.85 -25.80 9.63
CA GLY A 413 22.71 -24.34 9.49
C GLY A 413 21.45 -23.78 10.14
N GLU A 414 20.86 -24.52 11.08
CA GLU A 414 19.81 -24.01 11.94
C GLU A 414 20.39 -23.34 13.18
N VAL A 415 19.67 -22.36 13.73
CA VAL A 415 20.02 -21.69 14.98
C VAL A 415 18.83 -21.79 15.93
N ARG A 416 19.06 -22.32 17.13
CA ARG A 416 18.09 -22.38 18.22
C ARG A 416 18.38 -21.29 19.24
N PHE A 417 17.40 -20.43 19.47
CA PHE A 417 17.40 -19.45 20.54
C PHE A 417 16.55 -19.97 21.69
N THR A 418 17.05 -19.88 22.93
CA THR A 418 16.33 -20.35 24.11
C THR A 418 16.25 -19.27 25.19
N LEU A 419 15.11 -19.25 25.87
CA LEU A 419 14.87 -18.40 27.04
C LEU A 419 14.10 -19.22 28.06
N GLY A 420 14.76 -19.54 29.18
CA GLY A 420 14.15 -20.24 30.29
C GLY A 420 14.24 -19.46 31.60
N THR A 421 13.29 -19.70 32.49
CA THR A 421 13.16 -18.98 33.77
C THR A 421 12.88 -19.96 34.91
N ARG A 422 13.54 -19.76 36.05
CA ARG A 422 13.25 -20.42 37.33
C ARG A 422 13.00 -19.40 38.42
N VAL A 423 11.98 -19.65 39.24
CA VAL A 423 11.65 -18.78 40.38
C VAL A 423 11.53 -19.56 41.68
N HIS A 424 12.21 -19.06 42.71
CA HIS A 424 12.01 -19.46 44.11
C HIS A 424 11.25 -18.36 44.86
N CYS A 425 10.11 -18.68 45.45
CA CYS A 425 9.35 -17.76 46.29
C CYS A 425 9.84 -17.80 47.75
N LYS A 426 10.27 -16.66 48.30
CA LYS A 426 10.81 -16.55 49.67
C LYS A 426 9.72 -16.59 50.75
N ASN A 427 8.50 -16.14 50.43
CA ASN A 427 7.43 -15.98 51.40
C ASN A 427 6.03 -16.18 50.77
N GLY A 428 4.98 -16.10 51.60
CA GLY A 428 3.59 -16.29 51.16
C GLY A 428 3.13 -15.27 50.12
N PHE A 429 3.58 -14.02 50.21
CA PHE A 429 3.29 -13.00 49.20
C PHE A 429 3.93 -13.36 47.85
N GLY A 430 5.18 -13.84 47.85
CA GLY A 430 5.84 -14.33 46.63
C GLY A 430 5.08 -15.47 45.96
N ARG A 431 4.59 -16.43 46.75
CA ARG A 431 3.77 -17.55 46.23
C ARG A 431 2.45 -17.07 45.62
N PHE A 432 1.74 -16.17 46.30
CA PHE A 432 0.52 -15.58 45.77
C PHE A 432 0.77 -14.81 44.47
N TYR A 433 1.80 -13.95 44.46
CA TYR A 433 2.21 -13.19 43.28
C TYR A 433 2.49 -14.12 42.10
N MET A 434 3.28 -15.18 42.32
CA MET A 434 3.66 -16.11 41.27
C MET A 434 2.44 -16.87 40.73
N ALA A 435 1.52 -17.30 41.59
CA ALA A 435 0.26 -17.94 41.16
C ALA A 435 -0.61 -17.03 40.28
N VAL A 436 -0.60 -15.71 40.51
CA VAL A 436 -1.36 -14.75 39.68
C VAL A 436 -0.70 -14.53 38.31
N ILE A 437 0.63 -14.44 38.26
CA ILE A 437 1.34 -14.05 37.03
C ILE A 437 1.80 -15.23 36.16
N ASP A 438 1.89 -16.44 36.70
CA ASP A 438 2.45 -17.64 36.04
C ASP A 438 1.87 -17.85 34.63
N ARG A 439 0.55 -17.92 34.50
CA ARG A 439 -0.11 -18.14 33.20
C ARG A 439 0.21 -17.05 32.17
N VAL A 440 0.30 -15.79 32.61
CA VAL A 440 0.64 -14.67 31.73
C VAL A 440 2.13 -14.67 31.40
N HIS A 441 2.98 -15.06 32.35
CA HIS A 441 4.42 -15.18 32.16
C HIS A 441 4.72 -16.23 31.08
N ARG A 442 4.21 -17.45 31.29
CA ARG A 442 4.37 -18.60 30.40
C ARG A 442 3.69 -18.39 29.04
N GLY A 443 2.42 -17.97 29.04
CA GLY A 443 1.63 -17.87 27.80
C GLY A 443 1.90 -16.62 26.96
N TYR A 444 2.45 -15.55 27.54
CA TYR A 444 2.61 -14.26 26.85
C TYR A 444 3.98 -13.62 27.01
N ILE A 445 4.49 -13.44 28.24
CA ILE A 445 5.72 -12.65 28.47
C ILE A 445 6.94 -13.33 27.85
N THR A 446 7.27 -14.55 28.27
CA THR A 446 8.47 -15.27 27.81
C THR A 446 8.48 -15.47 26.30
N PRO A 447 7.43 -16.04 25.66
CA PRO A 447 7.45 -16.25 24.21
C PRO A 447 7.46 -14.94 23.42
N THR A 448 6.78 -13.88 23.89
CA THR A 448 6.77 -12.59 23.18
C THR A 448 8.12 -11.88 23.28
N MET A 449 8.78 -11.94 24.46
CA MET A 449 10.12 -11.40 24.65
C MET A 449 11.13 -12.09 23.73
N LEU A 450 11.16 -13.43 23.73
CA LEU A 450 12.08 -14.19 22.87
C LEU A 450 11.82 -13.88 21.39
N ARG A 451 10.55 -13.86 20.97
CA ARG A 451 10.15 -13.53 19.60
C ARG A 451 10.65 -12.16 19.17
N GLN A 452 10.46 -11.13 19.99
CA GLN A 452 10.85 -9.77 19.63
C GLN A 452 12.37 -9.57 19.64
N ALA A 453 13.09 -10.22 20.55
CA ALA A 453 14.55 -10.19 20.54
C ALA A 453 15.12 -10.82 19.25
N VAL A 454 14.58 -11.96 18.82
CA VAL A 454 14.96 -12.58 17.53
C VAL A 454 14.57 -11.70 16.34
N ARG A 455 13.41 -11.02 16.37
CA ARG A 455 13.03 -10.06 15.32
C ARG A 455 14.03 -8.92 15.18
N HIS A 456 14.50 -8.38 16.30
CA HIS A 456 15.51 -7.32 16.28
C HIS A 456 16.81 -7.82 15.66
N LEU A 457 17.26 -9.03 16.06
CA LEU A 457 18.43 -9.67 15.49
C LEU A 457 18.31 -9.85 13.96
N LEU A 458 17.15 -10.30 13.47
CA LEU A 458 16.90 -10.41 12.02
C LEU A 458 16.84 -9.06 11.32
N ALA A 459 16.33 -8.01 11.98
CA ALA A 459 16.28 -6.66 11.41
C ALA A 459 17.67 -6.03 11.26
N VAL A 460 18.54 -6.21 12.25
CA VAL A 460 19.93 -5.73 12.23
C VAL A 460 20.79 -6.49 11.22
N ARG A 461 20.43 -7.75 10.90
CA ARG A 461 21.23 -8.65 10.06
C ARG A 461 20.66 -8.88 8.67
N ALA A 462 19.46 -8.41 8.38
CA ALA A 462 18.95 -8.41 7.01
C ALA A 462 19.94 -7.63 6.15
N PRO A 463 20.48 -8.20 5.05
CA PRO A 463 21.21 -7.40 4.09
C PRO A 463 20.26 -6.28 3.63
N ALA A 464 20.82 -5.10 3.35
CA ALA A 464 20.12 -3.93 2.83
C ALA A 464 19.38 -4.18 1.49
N THR A 465 19.28 -5.43 1.03
CA THR A 465 18.70 -5.89 -0.23
C THR A 465 17.41 -6.69 -0.06
N ALA A 466 16.88 -6.86 1.15
CA ALA A 466 15.44 -7.12 1.32
C ALA A 466 14.70 -5.78 1.40
N GLU A 467 14.87 -4.95 0.37
CA GLU A 467 14.06 -3.74 0.15
C GLU A 467 12.59 -4.19 0.03
N LEU A 468 11.87 -4.11 1.16
CA LEU A 468 10.58 -3.45 1.07
C LEU A 468 10.88 -2.07 0.49
N PRO A 469 10.13 -1.57 -0.50
CA PRO A 469 10.36 -0.22 -1.01
C PRO A 469 10.47 0.72 0.19
N GLU A 470 11.52 1.54 0.23
CA GLU A 470 11.68 2.58 1.25
C GLU A 470 10.36 3.37 1.30
N TRP A 471 9.56 3.11 2.33
CA TRP A 471 8.45 3.98 2.63
C TRP A 471 9.06 5.10 3.44
N ASP A 472 9.18 6.27 2.83
CA ASP A 472 9.43 7.50 3.56
C ASP A 472 8.41 7.56 4.70
N VAL A 473 8.88 7.28 5.92
CA VAL A 473 8.09 7.48 7.13
C VAL A 473 8.00 8.98 7.32
N VAL A 474 7.04 9.60 6.64
CA VAL A 474 6.63 10.97 6.95
C VAL A 474 6.00 10.90 8.33
N GLN A 475 6.79 11.19 9.36
CA GLN A 475 6.27 11.40 10.69
C GLN A 475 5.22 12.52 10.59
N PRO A 476 3.99 12.32 11.11
CA PRO A 476 3.01 13.37 11.11
C PRO A 476 3.56 14.53 11.94
N GLN A 477 3.86 15.66 11.29
CA GLN A 477 4.06 16.91 12.00
C GLN A 477 2.76 17.21 12.73
N MET A 478 2.72 16.92 14.03
CA MET A 478 1.70 17.48 14.92
C MET A 478 1.98 18.98 14.98
N GLN A 479 1.32 19.75 14.13
CA GLN A 479 1.22 21.19 14.31
C GLN A 479 0.17 21.44 15.39
N HIS A 480 0.62 22.11 16.46
CA HIS A 480 -0.20 22.63 17.55
C HIS A 480 -1.16 23.72 17.08
#